data_AF-A0A376RBF5-F1
#
_entry.id   AF-A0A376RBF5-F1
#
_cell.length_a   1.000
_cell.length_b   1.000
_cell.length_c   1.000
_cell.angle_alpha   90.00
_cell.angle_beta   90.00
_cell.angle_gamma   90.00
#
_symmetry.space_group_name_H-M   'P 1'
#
loop_
_entity.id
_entity.type
_entity.pdbx_description
1 polymer ?
#
loop_
_entity_poly.entity_id
_entity_poly.type
_entity_poly.pdbx_seq_one_letter_code
_entity_poly.pdbx_strand_id
1 'polypeptide(L)'
;MRCLIKTALLVAPLYVFVAAWALWLRVAQYGWTVDRLQGALAVLVLLVWSLGYFVSIVWRNGQNPLVLQGKVNLAVSLLVLVILVLLNSPVLDSMRISVNSHMARYQSGKNTPDQVTIYMLEQSGRYGRAALESLKSDAGFMKDPKRARDLLMALDGEQHLQEQVSEKVLAENVLIAPGSVKPDATFWSALIQDRYNVMTCIEKDACVLVEQDLNSDGQAERILFAFNDDRVIVYGFDSDRKEWDALDMSLLPNEITKEKLLTAAKDGKLGTRPKAWRDLTVDGETLEINLSK
;
A
#
# COMPACT_ATOMS: atom_id res chain seq x y z
N MET A 1 49.78 9.88 18.05
CA MET A 1 48.91 9.56 16.88
C MET A 1 49.10 8.15 16.31
N ARG A 2 50.32 7.66 16.05
CA ARG A 2 50.53 6.33 15.42
C ARG A 2 49.98 5.12 16.19
N CYS A 3 49.96 5.18 17.52
CA CYS A 3 49.42 4.10 18.35
C CYS A 3 47.89 4.02 18.22
N LEU A 4 47.18 5.14 18.39
CA LEU A 4 45.72 5.24 18.23
C LEU A 4 45.20 4.72 16.88
N ILE A 5 45.91 5.04 15.79
CA ILE A 5 45.54 4.58 14.43
C ILE A 5 45.68 3.04 14.33
N LYS A 6 46.74 2.47 14.90
CA LYS A 6 46.92 1.00 14.91
C LYS A 6 45.86 0.31 15.77
N THR A 7 45.52 0.87 16.93
CA THR A 7 44.46 0.31 17.78
C THR A 7 43.11 0.38 17.09
N ALA A 8 42.77 1.49 16.43
CA ALA A 8 41.54 1.62 15.66
C ALA A 8 41.44 0.60 14.51
N LEU A 9 42.55 0.36 13.80
CA LEU A 9 42.62 -0.63 12.72
C LEU A 9 42.53 -2.08 13.21
N LEU A 10 42.96 -2.37 14.44
CA LEU A 10 42.82 -3.70 15.05
C LEU A 10 41.39 -3.99 15.50
N VAL A 11 40.63 -2.96 15.89
CA VAL A 11 39.22 -3.11 16.32
C VAL A 11 38.26 -3.06 15.12
N ALA A 12 38.67 -2.49 13.98
CA ALA A 12 37.83 -2.37 12.78
C ALA A 12 37.18 -3.70 12.33
N PRO A 13 37.86 -4.86 12.27
CA PRO A 13 37.22 -6.13 11.88
C PRO A 13 36.06 -6.52 12.82
N LEU A 14 36.20 -6.27 14.12
CA LEU A 14 35.17 -6.60 15.11
C LEU A 14 33.86 -5.85 14.83
N TYR A 15 33.93 -4.55 14.55
CA TYR A 15 32.76 -3.75 14.19
C TYR A 15 32.09 -4.27 12.92
N VAL A 16 32.87 -4.65 11.92
CA VAL A 16 32.33 -5.16 10.66
C VAL A 16 31.67 -6.53 10.85
N PHE A 17 32.22 -7.42 11.67
CA PHE A 17 31.58 -8.70 12.02
C PHE A 17 30.23 -8.50 12.74
N VAL A 18 30.16 -7.55 13.68
CA VAL A 18 28.89 -7.22 14.36
C VAL A 18 27.86 -6.68 13.36
N ALA A 19 28.28 -5.81 12.43
CA ALA A 19 27.40 -5.31 11.38
C ALA A 19 26.92 -6.44 10.44
N ALA A 20 27.81 -7.36 10.06
CA ALA A 20 27.46 -8.54 9.26
C ALA A 20 26.42 -9.41 9.97
N TRP A 21 26.59 -9.64 11.28
CA TRP A 21 25.67 -10.42 12.10
C TRP A 21 24.30 -9.75 12.22
N ALA A 22 24.26 -8.44 12.50
CA ALA A 22 23.00 -7.69 12.59
C ALA A 22 22.24 -7.69 11.25
N LEU A 23 22.95 -7.53 10.14
CA LEU A 23 22.36 -7.60 8.81
C LEU A 23 21.81 -9.00 8.50
N TRP A 24 22.56 -10.05 8.82
CA TRP A 24 22.13 -11.44 8.67
C TRP A 24 20.81 -11.71 9.41
N LEU A 25 20.70 -11.29 10.67
CA LEU A 25 19.47 -11.45 11.45
C LEU A 25 18.26 -10.77 10.78
N ARG A 26 18.44 -9.56 10.24
CA ARG A 26 17.36 -8.86 9.54
C ARG A 26 16.98 -9.53 8.22
N VAL A 27 17.95 -10.02 7.45
CA VAL A 27 17.67 -10.75 6.21
C VAL A 27 16.94 -12.06 6.51
N ALA A 28 17.35 -12.78 7.55
CA ALA A 28 16.65 -14.00 7.98
C ALA A 28 15.22 -13.71 8.44
N GLN A 29 15.01 -12.64 9.21
CA GLN A 29 13.70 -12.28 9.75
C GLN A 29 12.75 -11.70 8.71
N TYR A 30 13.22 -10.80 7.86
CA TYR A 30 12.36 -9.99 6.98
C TYR A 30 12.57 -10.24 5.48
N GLY A 31 13.57 -11.05 5.09
CA GLY A 31 13.93 -11.28 3.69
C GLY A 31 14.87 -10.21 3.12
N TRP A 32 15.26 -10.41 1.87
CA TRP A 32 16.10 -9.46 1.15
C TRP A 32 15.30 -8.25 0.68
N THR A 33 15.87 -7.06 0.90
CA THR A 33 15.41 -5.79 0.30
C THR A 33 16.60 -5.13 -0.40
N VAL A 34 16.33 -4.13 -1.25
CA VAL A 34 17.36 -3.37 -1.97
C VAL A 34 18.39 -2.78 -0.99
N ASP A 35 17.95 -2.12 0.09
CA ASP A 35 18.84 -1.52 1.09
C ASP A 35 19.72 -2.56 1.80
N ARG A 36 19.17 -3.74 2.09
CA ARG A 36 19.91 -4.81 2.79
C ARG A 36 20.97 -5.43 1.87
N LEU A 37 20.69 -5.54 0.57
CA LEU A 37 21.67 -5.99 -0.41
C LEU A 37 22.83 -4.99 -0.54
N GLN A 38 22.53 -3.69 -0.64
CA GLN A 38 23.56 -2.65 -0.65
C GLN A 38 24.38 -2.67 0.65
N GLY A 39 23.73 -2.84 1.80
CA GLY A 39 24.38 -3.03 3.09
C GLY A 39 25.30 -4.25 3.12
N ALA A 40 24.88 -5.38 2.54
CA ALA A 40 25.69 -6.60 2.48
C ALA A 40 26.95 -6.42 1.63
N LEU A 41 26.82 -5.72 0.49
CA LEU A 41 27.94 -5.38 -0.37
C LEU A 41 28.92 -4.42 0.33
N ALA A 42 28.40 -3.43 1.05
CA ALA A 42 29.23 -2.53 1.85
C ALA A 42 29.99 -3.29 2.97
N VAL A 43 29.30 -4.19 3.68
CA VAL A 43 29.93 -5.05 4.70
C VAL A 43 31.01 -5.93 4.09
N LEU A 44 30.79 -6.52 2.90
CA LEU A 44 31.78 -7.32 2.19
C LEU A 44 33.06 -6.49 1.90
N VAL A 45 32.89 -5.29 1.34
CA VAL A 45 34.01 -4.39 1.04
C VAL A 45 34.77 -4.01 2.31
N LEU A 46 34.05 -3.66 3.38
CA LEU A 46 34.64 -3.31 4.68
C LEU A 46 35.33 -4.51 5.35
N LEU A 47 34.83 -5.74 5.16
CA LEU A 47 35.50 -6.95 5.64
C LEU A 47 36.84 -7.14 4.93
N VAL A 48 36.85 -7.11 3.59
CA VAL A 48 38.09 -7.27 2.81
C VAL A 48 39.11 -6.19 3.16
N TRP A 49 38.66 -4.94 3.33
CA TRP A 49 39.51 -3.83 3.75
C TRP A 49 40.04 -4.02 5.18
N SER A 50 39.16 -4.27 6.16
CA SER A 50 39.55 -4.37 7.57
C SER A 50 40.45 -5.58 7.85
N LEU A 51 40.16 -6.75 7.26
CA LEU A 51 41.03 -7.93 7.34
C LEU A 51 42.36 -7.69 6.64
N GLY A 52 42.38 -7.07 5.45
CA GLY A 52 43.62 -6.77 4.74
C GLY A 52 44.55 -5.85 5.53
N TYR A 53 43.99 -4.85 6.21
CA TYR A 53 44.76 -3.96 7.09
C TYR A 53 45.17 -4.63 8.40
N PHE A 54 44.30 -5.44 9.01
CA PHE A 54 44.63 -6.24 10.19
C PHE A 54 45.82 -7.17 9.91
N VAL A 55 45.78 -7.91 8.81
CA VAL A 55 46.85 -8.81 8.36
C VAL A 55 48.14 -8.03 8.07
N SER A 56 48.05 -6.84 7.47
CA SER A 56 49.22 -5.97 7.24
C SER A 56 49.94 -5.57 8.54
N ILE A 57 49.18 -5.36 9.61
CA ILE A 57 49.71 -4.95 10.91
C ILE A 57 50.25 -6.14 11.71
N VAL A 58 49.54 -7.26 11.72
CA VAL A 58 49.85 -8.43 12.56
C VAL A 58 50.97 -9.29 11.97
N TRP A 59 51.02 -9.45 10.63
CA TRP A 59 51.89 -10.46 10.02
C TRP A 59 53.32 -10.00 9.72
N ARG A 60 53.63 -8.70 9.85
CA ARG A 60 54.97 -8.17 9.55
C ARG A 60 55.62 -7.49 10.76
N ASN A 61 56.43 -8.28 11.48
CA ASN A 61 57.42 -7.84 12.47
C ASN A 61 58.55 -7.00 11.80
N GLY A 62 58.27 -5.74 11.44
CA GLY A 62 59.33 -4.76 11.12
C GLY A 62 59.58 -4.41 9.65
N GLN A 63 58.78 -4.89 8.69
CA GLN A 63 58.83 -4.41 7.29
C GLN A 63 57.77 -3.33 7.03
N ASN A 64 58.03 -2.43 6.06
CA ASN A 64 57.14 -1.30 5.75
C ASN A 64 55.70 -1.76 5.44
N PRO A 65 54.70 -1.43 6.29
CA PRO A 65 53.31 -1.88 6.14
C PRO A 65 52.62 -1.30 4.89
N LEU A 66 53.19 -0.23 4.32
CA LEU A 66 52.70 0.45 3.13
C LEU A 66 52.62 -0.45 1.89
N VAL A 67 53.49 -1.45 1.75
CA VAL A 67 53.52 -2.31 0.55
C VAL A 67 52.30 -3.22 0.48
N LEU A 68 51.88 -3.80 1.62
CA LEU A 68 50.70 -4.66 1.65
C LEU A 68 49.41 -3.82 1.63
N GLN A 69 49.40 -2.66 2.30
CA GLN A 69 48.29 -1.70 2.24
C GLN A 69 48.00 -1.24 0.81
N GLY A 70 49.04 -1.00 0.00
CA GLY A 70 48.88 -0.69 -1.43
C GLY A 70 48.18 -1.81 -2.22
N LYS A 71 48.55 -3.07 -1.98
CA LYS A 71 47.89 -4.25 -2.61
C LYS A 71 46.44 -4.43 -2.13
N VAL A 72 46.18 -4.21 -0.84
CA VAL A 72 44.83 -4.27 -0.27
C VAL A 72 43.95 -3.19 -0.86
N ASN A 73 44.44 -1.95 -0.98
CA ASN A 73 43.68 -0.88 -1.61
C ASN A 73 43.39 -1.18 -3.09
N LEU A 74 44.36 -1.72 -3.84
CA LEU A 74 44.13 -2.15 -5.22
C LEU A 74 43.05 -3.24 -5.30
N ALA A 75 43.12 -4.25 -4.43
CA ALA A 75 42.14 -5.33 -4.38
C ALA A 75 40.74 -4.82 -4.01
N VAL A 76 40.64 -3.90 -3.05
CA VAL A 76 39.38 -3.25 -2.65
C VAL A 76 38.81 -2.42 -3.80
N SER A 77 39.64 -1.63 -4.49
CA SER A 77 39.19 -0.84 -5.65
C SER A 77 38.68 -1.72 -6.79
N LEU A 78 39.37 -2.82 -7.10
CA LEU A 78 38.92 -3.78 -8.11
C LEU A 78 37.64 -4.50 -7.67
N LEU A 79 37.52 -4.87 -6.40
CA LEU A 79 36.30 -5.47 -5.85
C LEU A 79 35.11 -4.52 -5.96
N VAL A 80 35.28 -3.24 -5.59
CA VAL A 80 34.24 -2.22 -5.74
C VAL A 80 33.86 -2.04 -7.21
N LEU A 81 34.83 -2.01 -8.13
CA LEU A 81 34.57 -1.94 -9.56
C LEU A 81 33.72 -3.13 -10.04
N VAL A 82 34.09 -4.35 -9.66
CA VAL A 82 33.34 -5.57 -10.00
C VAL A 82 31.92 -5.51 -9.43
N ILE A 83 31.75 -5.08 -8.18
CA ILE A 83 30.43 -4.91 -7.55
C ILE A 83 29.60 -3.87 -8.31
N LEU A 84 30.17 -2.74 -8.70
CA LEU A 84 29.47 -1.70 -9.46
C LEU A 84 29.03 -2.21 -10.83
N VAL A 85 29.90 -2.94 -11.53
CA VAL A 85 29.56 -3.58 -12.81
C VAL A 85 28.42 -4.58 -12.59
N LEU A 86 28.50 -5.41 -11.55
CA LEU A 86 27.47 -6.41 -11.24
C LEU A 86 26.12 -5.78 -10.87
N LEU A 87 26.11 -4.70 -10.08
CA LEU A 87 24.89 -3.95 -9.70
C LEU A 87 24.24 -3.26 -10.90
N ASN A 88 25.02 -2.83 -11.89
CA ASN A 88 24.52 -2.26 -13.14
C ASN A 88 24.25 -3.34 -14.20
N SER A 89 24.44 -4.62 -13.86
CA SER A 89 24.16 -5.76 -14.74
C SER A 89 22.91 -6.52 -14.26
N PRO A 90 22.23 -7.27 -15.15
CA PRO A 90 21.08 -8.09 -14.77
C PRO A 90 21.41 -9.26 -13.82
N VAL A 91 22.69 -9.48 -13.50
CA VAL A 91 23.14 -10.56 -12.59
C VAL A 91 22.85 -10.24 -11.14
N LEU A 92 23.05 -8.99 -10.72
CA LEU A 92 22.87 -8.53 -9.34
C LEU A 92 21.70 -7.54 -9.26
N ASP A 93 20.62 -7.88 -9.98
CA ASP A 93 19.38 -7.12 -9.98
C ASP A 93 18.74 -7.22 -8.59
N SER A 94 18.95 -6.16 -7.80
CA SER A 94 18.45 -6.02 -6.44
C SER A 94 16.93 -6.20 -6.35
N MET A 95 16.21 -5.81 -7.40
CA MET A 95 14.76 -5.90 -7.47
C MET A 95 14.31 -7.35 -7.65
N ARG A 96 14.98 -8.11 -8.52
CA ARG A 96 14.73 -9.55 -8.71
C ARG A 96 14.94 -10.34 -7.42
N ILE A 97 16.03 -10.08 -6.69
CA ILE A 97 16.34 -10.78 -5.44
C ILE A 97 15.28 -10.46 -4.38
N SER A 98 14.88 -9.19 -4.28
CA SER A 98 13.85 -8.72 -3.36
C SER A 98 12.50 -9.41 -3.63
N VAL A 99 11.99 -9.31 -4.86
CA VAL A 99 10.72 -9.94 -5.26
C VAL A 99 10.75 -11.45 -5.05
N ASN A 100 11.81 -12.14 -5.47
CA ASN A 100 11.92 -13.60 -5.29
C ASN A 100 11.92 -14.00 -3.81
N SER A 101 12.61 -13.24 -2.95
CA SER A 101 12.62 -13.50 -1.52
C SER A 101 11.23 -13.30 -0.90
N HIS A 102 10.51 -12.26 -1.30
CA HIS A 102 9.16 -11.98 -0.80
C HIS A 102 8.15 -13.03 -1.29
N MET A 103 8.19 -13.38 -2.57
CA MET A 103 7.30 -14.39 -3.15
C MET A 103 7.59 -15.80 -2.62
N ALA A 104 8.85 -16.19 -2.44
CA ALA A 104 9.20 -17.49 -1.85
C ALA A 104 8.69 -17.62 -0.41
N ARG A 105 8.71 -16.53 0.37
CA ARG A 105 8.18 -16.53 1.73
C ARG A 105 6.66 -16.66 1.75
N TYR A 106 5.97 -15.94 0.88
CA TYR A 106 4.52 -16.08 0.68
C TYR A 106 4.14 -17.51 0.30
N GLN A 107 4.78 -18.08 -0.72
CA GLN A 107 4.54 -19.46 -1.17
C GLN A 107 4.87 -20.51 -0.11
N SER A 108 5.86 -20.26 0.75
CA SER A 108 6.20 -21.12 1.88
C SER A 108 5.24 -21.02 3.08
N GLY A 109 4.21 -20.16 2.98
CA GLY A 109 3.24 -19.92 4.06
C GLY A 109 3.80 -19.15 5.26
N LYS A 110 5.04 -18.64 5.17
CA LYS A 110 5.66 -17.83 6.23
C LYS A 110 5.05 -16.43 6.33
N ASN A 111 4.48 -15.94 5.23
CA ASN A 111 3.81 -14.65 5.17
C ASN A 111 2.34 -14.85 4.80
N THR A 112 1.43 -14.12 5.45
CA THR A 112 0.01 -14.08 5.08
C THR A 112 -0.20 -13.22 3.83
N PRO A 113 -1.34 -13.36 3.12
CA PRO A 113 -1.67 -12.48 1.99
C PRO A 113 -1.60 -10.98 2.31
N ASP A 114 -1.97 -10.56 3.53
CA ASP A 114 -1.89 -9.16 3.98
C ASP A 114 -0.46 -8.63 4.14
N GLN A 115 0.50 -9.53 4.30
CA GLN A 115 1.93 -9.18 4.43
C GLN A 115 2.62 -9.05 3.08
N VAL A 116 1.93 -9.36 1.97
CA VAL A 116 2.43 -9.11 0.62
C VAL A 116 2.07 -7.69 0.23
N THR A 117 3.07 -6.82 0.19
CA THR A 117 2.87 -5.41 -0.16
C THR A 117 2.74 -5.25 -1.67
N ILE A 118 1.51 -5.06 -2.17
CA ILE A 118 1.22 -4.80 -3.59
C ILE A 118 2.02 -3.60 -4.11
N TYR A 119 2.08 -2.52 -3.33
CA TYR A 119 2.87 -1.32 -3.64
C TYR A 119 4.36 -1.61 -3.92
N MET A 120 4.97 -2.49 -3.13
CA MET A 120 6.37 -2.88 -3.34
C MET A 120 6.54 -3.61 -4.68
N LEU A 121 5.59 -4.50 -5.02
CA LEU A 121 5.62 -5.22 -6.29
C LEU A 121 5.37 -4.27 -7.47
N GLU A 122 4.46 -3.32 -7.36
CA GLU A 122 4.23 -2.31 -8.39
C GLU A 122 5.51 -1.52 -8.72
N GLN A 123 6.24 -1.09 -7.68
CA GLN A 123 7.52 -0.39 -7.84
C GLN A 123 8.67 -1.29 -8.31
N SER A 124 8.47 -2.61 -8.33
CA SER A 124 9.51 -3.60 -8.67
C SER A 124 9.66 -3.86 -10.18
N GLY A 125 9.06 -3.03 -11.03
CA GLY A 125 9.20 -3.11 -12.48
C GLY A 125 8.75 -4.45 -13.05
N ARG A 126 9.52 -5.02 -13.98
CA ARG A 126 9.16 -6.28 -14.68
C ARG A 126 8.98 -7.47 -13.72
N TYR A 127 9.86 -7.63 -12.72
CA TYR A 127 9.78 -8.75 -11.78
C TYR A 127 8.57 -8.60 -10.84
N GLY A 128 8.31 -7.36 -10.43
CA GLY A 128 7.12 -6.99 -9.69
C GLY A 128 5.83 -7.32 -10.41
N ARG A 129 5.75 -6.94 -11.70
CA ARG A 129 4.61 -7.28 -12.56
C ARG A 129 4.39 -8.79 -12.68
N ALA A 130 5.46 -9.56 -12.91
CA ALA A 130 5.36 -11.02 -12.98
C ALA A 130 4.88 -11.65 -11.65
N ALA A 131 5.29 -11.07 -10.51
CA ALA A 131 4.80 -11.49 -9.20
C ALA A 131 3.32 -11.16 -9.00
N LEU A 132 2.87 -9.95 -9.40
CA LEU A 132 1.46 -9.57 -9.39
C LEU A 132 0.61 -10.48 -10.28
N GLU A 133 1.07 -10.84 -11.48
CA GLU A 133 0.40 -11.81 -12.36
C GLU A 133 0.29 -13.19 -11.72
N SER A 134 1.33 -13.63 -11.00
CA SER A 134 1.28 -14.87 -10.22
C SER A 134 0.25 -14.81 -9.10
N LEU A 135 0.11 -13.66 -8.43
CA LEU A 135 -0.88 -13.46 -7.36
C LEU A 135 -2.31 -13.36 -7.91
N LYS A 136 -2.51 -12.81 -9.13
CA LYS A 136 -3.80 -12.82 -9.84
C LYS A 136 -4.35 -14.24 -10.03
N SER A 137 -3.45 -15.21 -10.19
CA SER A 137 -3.80 -16.63 -10.38
C SER A 137 -3.97 -17.40 -9.07
N ASP A 138 -3.72 -16.77 -7.92
CA ASP A 138 -3.83 -17.39 -6.59
C ASP A 138 -5.21 -17.12 -5.98
N ALA A 139 -6.05 -18.15 -5.92
CA ALA A 139 -7.40 -18.06 -5.34
C ALA A 139 -7.41 -17.67 -3.86
N GLY A 140 -6.36 -17.99 -3.10
CA GLY A 140 -6.24 -17.60 -1.69
C GLY A 140 -5.96 -16.11 -1.54
N PHE A 141 -5.13 -15.55 -2.42
CA PHE A 141 -4.85 -14.12 -2.47
C PHE A 141 -6.08 -13.32 -2.92
N MET A 142 -6.74 -13.79 -3.98
CA MET A 142 -7.91 -13.16 -4.62
C MET A 142 -9.23 -13.34 -3.85
N LYS A 143 -9.22 -14.10 -2.74
CA LYS A 143 -10.43 -14.32 -1.91
C LYS A 143 -10.94 -13.05 -1.26
N ASP A 144 -10.04 -12.14 -0.91
CA ASP A 144 -10.39 -10.84 -0.34
C ASP A 144 -10.66 -9.87 -1.48
N PRO A 145 -11.89 -9.34 -1.61
CA PRO A 145 -12.27 -8.50 -2.74
C PRO A 145 -11.51 -7.16 -2.77
N LYS A 146 -11.23 -6.57 -1.59
CA LYS A 146 -10.42 -5.35 -1.49
C LYS A 146 -9.01 -5.59 -2.01
N ARG A 147 -8.39 -6.68 -1.55
CA ARG A 147 -7.03 -7.06 -2.00
C ARG A 147 -6.98 -7.43 -3.47
N ALA A 148 -7.99 -8.15 -3.97
CA ALA A 148 -8.10 -8.51 -5.38
C ALA A 148 -8.18 -7.27 -6.27
N ARG A 149 -9.00 -6.29 -5.88
CA ARG A 149 -9.12 -5.02 -6.60
C ARG A 149 -7.83 -4.21 -6.57
N ASP A 150 -7.19 -4.07 -5.41
CA ASP A 150 -5.91 -3.36 -5.30
C ASP A 150 -4.83 -3.99 -6.20
N LEU A 151 -4.81 -5.33 -6.30
CA LEU A 151 -3.92 -6.05 -7.20
C LEU A 151 -4.25 -5.78 -8.67
N LEU A 152 -5.53 -5.77 -9.04
CA LEU A 152 -5.95 -5.48 -10.40
C LEU A 152 -5.65 -4.04 -10.79
N MET A 153 -5.81 -3.08 -9.86
CA MET A 153 -5.40 -1.68 -10.04
C MET A 153 -3.90 -1.59 -10.34
N ALA A 154 -3.07 -2.31 -9.60
CA ALA A 154 -1.62 -2.32 -9.81
C ALA A 154 -1.19 -3.01 -11.12
N LEU A 155 -1.97 -3.96 -11.64
CA LEU A 155 -1.66 -4.69 -12.88
C LEU A 155 -2.16 -3.98 -14.14
N ASP A 156 -3.46 -3.71 -14.16
CA ASP A 156 -4.24 -3.32 -15.33
C ASP A 156 -4.47 -1.80 -15.37
N GLY A 157 -4.15 -1.09 -14.27
CA GLY A 157 -4.30 0.35 -14.13
C GLY A 157 -5.73 0.77 -13.76
N GLU A 158 -5.87 1.97 -13.20
CA GLU A 158 -7.16 2.48 -12.71
C GLU A 158 -8.20 2.65 -13.83
N GLN A 159 -7.76 3.09 -15.01
CA GLN A 159 -8.65 3.33 -16.15
C GLN A 159 -9.39 2.06 -16.57
N HIS A 160 -8.74 0.91 -16.55
CA HIS A 160 -9.36 -0.35 -16.97
C HIS A 160 -10.50 -0.77 -16.02
N LEU A 161 -10.35 -0.52 -14.71
CA LEU A 161 -11.41 -0.78 -13.74
C LEU A 161 -12.54 0.24 -13.86
N GLN A 162 -12.22 1.50 -14.12
CA GLN A 162 -13.23 2.52 -14.38
C GLN A 162 -14.07 2.20 -15.63
N GLU A 163 -13.48 1.63 -16.68
CA GLU A 163 -14.21 1.19 -17.88
C GLU A 163 -15.25 0.10 -17.57
N GLN A 164 -15.01 -0.74 -16.55
CA GLN A 164 -15.96 -1.80 -16.14
C GLN A 164 -17.17 -1.25 -15.37
N VAL A 165 -17.06 -0.05 -14.78
CA VAL A 165 -18.18 0.61 -14.10
C VAL A 165 -19.24 0.95 -15.15
N SER A 166 -20.44 0.42 -15.03
CA SER A 166 -21.54 0.74 -15.94
C SER A 166 -22.86 0.75 -15.19
N GLU A 167 -23.88 1.41 -15.75
CA GLU A 167 -25.19 1.53 -15.11
C GLU A 167 -25.76 0.15 -14.80
N LYS A 168 -25.60 -0.76 -15.76
CA LYS A 168 -26.02 -2.15 -15.62
C LYS A 168 -25.29 -2.87 -14.48
N VAL A 169 -23.97 -2.75 -14.43
CA VAL A 169 -23.16 -3.40 -13.38
C VAL A 169 -23.52 -2.88 -12.00
N LEU A 170 -23.66 -1.56 -11.84
CA LEU A 170 -24.08 -0.95 -10.58
C LEU A 170 -25.49 -1.38 -10.18
N ALA A 171 -26.45 -1.36 -11.12
CA ALA A 171 -27.83 -1.78 -10.87
C ALA A 171 -27.96 -3.27 -10.50
N GLU A 172 -27.05 -4.12 -10.96
CA GLU A 172 -27.02 -5.56 -10.65
C GLU A 172 -26.30 -5.87 -9.33
N ASN A 173 -25.28 -5.10 -8.96
CA ASN A 173 -24.39 -5.40 -7.84
C ASN A 173 -24.66 -4.59 -6.56
N VAL A 174 -25.23 -3.38 -6.68
CA VAL A 174 -25.59 -2.54 -5.54
C VAL A 174 -26.85 -3.11 -4.89
N LEU A 175 -26.76 -3.41 -3.59
CA LEU A 175 -27.88 -3.92 -2.83
C LEU A 175 -28.79 -2.76 -2.39
N ILE A 176 -30.05 -2.78 -2.79
CA ILE A 176 -31.03 -1.79 -2.34
C ILE A 176 -31.58 -2.21 -0.98
N ALA A 177 -31.45 -1.34 0.03
CA ALA A 177 -31.92 -1.64 1.38
C ALA A 177 -33.45 -1.72 1.44
N PRO A 178 -34.03 -2.57 2.32
CA PRO A 178 -35.47 -2.59 2.54
C PRO A 178 -36.03 -1.21 2.90
N GLY A 179 -37.15 -0.83 2.30
CA GLY A 179 -37.77 0.48 2.50
C GLY A 179 -37.25 1.58 1.57
N SER A 180 -36.16 1.35 0.82
CA SER A 180 -35.67 2.28 -0.20
C SER A 180 -36.30 2.00 -1.57
N VAL A 181 -36.50 3.04 -2.37
CA VAL A 181 -37.01 2.90 -3.75
C VAL A 181 -35.88 2.42 -4.67
N LYS A 182 -36.24 1.60 -5.66
CA LYS A 182 -35.28 1.17 -6.68
C LYS A 182 -34.86 2.39 -7.53
N PRO A 183 -33.55 2.66 -7.67
CA PRO A 183 -33.10 3.80 -8.45
C PRO A 183 -33.42 3.67 -9.93
N ASP A 184 -33.70 4.82 -10.52
CA ASP A 184 -33.91 5.02 -11.93
C ASP A 184 -32.59 5.23 -12.69
N ALA A 185 -32.65 5.28 -14.02
CA ALA A 185 -31.47 5.44 -14.86
C ALA A 185 -30.68 6.73 -14.55
N THR A 186 -31.38 7.83 -14.22
CA THR A 186 -30.72 9.13 -13.99
C THR A 186 -29.73 9.07 -12.82
N PHE A 187 -30.06 8.33 -11.78
CA PHE A 187 -29.15 8.13 -10.65
C PHE A 187 -27.96 7.27 -10.99
N TRP A 188 -28.17 6.17 -11.74
CA TRP A 188 -27.05 5.33 -12.18
C TRP A 188 -26.10 6.11 -13.09
N SER A 189 -26.62 6.99 -13.95
CA SER A 189 -25.81 7.90 -14.76
C SER A 189 -24.99 8.87 -13.90
N ALA A 190 -25.57 9.40 -12.82
CA ALA A 190 -24.87 10.29 -11.89
C ALA A 190 -23.71 9.59 -11.17
N LEU A 191 -23.90 8.35 -10.70
CA LEU A 191 -22.83 7.56 -10.08
C LEU A 191 -21.63 7.35 -11.01
N ILE A 192 -21.87 7.29 -12.32
CA ILE A 192 -20.85 7.04 -13.32
C ILE A 192 -20.11 8.31 -13.74
N GLN A 193 -20.61 9.50 -13.39
CA GLN A 193 -19.84 10.73 -13.60
C GLN A 193 -18.57 10.72 -12.74
N ASP A 194 -18.62 10.10 -11.57
CA ASP A 194 -17.48 9.89 -10.67
C ASP A 194 -17.19 8.40 -10.46
N ARG A 195 -16.75 7.75 -11.55
CA ARG A 195 -16.43 6.31 -11.58
C ARG A 195 -15.49 5.90 -10.46
N TYR A 196 -14.55 6.78 -10.10
CA TYR A 196 -13.54 6.52 -9.08
C TYR A 196 -14.18 6.22 -7.72
N ASN A 197 -15.18 7.02 -7.33
CA ASN A 197 -15.85 6.90 -6.05
C ASN A 197 -16.75 5.67 -5.93
N VAL A 198 -17.17 5.09 -7.05
CA VAL A 198 -18.07 3.93 -7.09
C VAL A 198 -17.41 2.65 -7.62
N MET A 199 -16.09 2.63 -7.86
CA MET A 199 -15.39 1.46 -8.40
C MET A 199 -15.60 0.20 -7.56
N THR A 200 -15.62 0.33 -6.23
CA THR A 200 -15.85 -0.78 -5.29
C THR A 200 -17.25 -1.40 -5.45
N CYS A 201 -18.23 -0.65 -5.97
CA CYS A 201 -19.59 -1.12 -6.17
C CYS A 201 -19.79 -2.02 -7.39
N ILE A 202 -18.74 -2.25 -8.20
CA ILE A 202 -18.77 -3.31 -9.22
C ILE A 202 -18.71 -4.70 -8.58
N GLU A 203 -18.29 -4.79 -7.33
CA GLU A 203 -18.29 -6.04 -6.59
C GLU A 203 -19.71 -6.28 -6.05
N LYS A 204 -20.21 -7.49 -6.31
CA LYS A 204 -21.54 -7.87 -5.84
C LYS A 204 -21.62 -7.69 -4.34
N ASP A 205 -22.71 -7.06 -3.88
CA ASP A 205 -23.01 -6.90 -2.46
C ASP A 205 -22.01 -6.03 -1.67
N ALA A 206 -21.02 -5.40 -2.31
CA ALA A 206 -20.05 -4.52 -1.64
C ALA A 206 -20.65 -3.16 -1.25
N CYS A 207 -21.65 -2.70 -2.00
CA CYS A 207 -22.35 -1.45 -1.75
C CYS A 207 -23.82 -1.67 -1.39
N VAL A 208 -24.31 -0.86 -0.44
CA VAL A 208 -25.73 -0.81 -0.06
C VAL A 208 -26.25 0.60 -0.28
N LEU A 209 -27.38 0.72 -0.98
CA LEU A 209 -28.07 1.98 -1.16
C LEU A 209 -29.25 2.10 -0.20
N VAL A 210 -29.33 3.24 0.47
CA VAL A 210 -30.43 3.61 1.37
C VAL A 210 -31.02 4.93 0.90
N GLU A 211 -32.34 5.06 0.94
CA GLU A 211 -33.03 6.35 0.83
C GLU A 211 -33.47 6.81 2.22
N GLN A 212 -33.15 8.06 2.55
CA GLN A 212 -33.54 8.69 3.81
C GLN A 212 -33.57 10.20 3.60
N ASP A 213 -34.66 10.84 4.01
CA ASP A 213 -34.74 12.30 4.10
C ASP A 213 -33.86 12.77 5.28
N LEU A 214 -32.74 13.41 4.95
CA LEU A 214 -31.70 13.87 5.87
C LEU A 214 -31.96 15.27 6.41
N ASN A 215 -32.68 16.11 5.65
CA ASN A 215 -32.89 17.52 5.96
C ASN A 215 -34.35 17.86 6.35
N SER A 216 -35.26 16.87 6.28
CA SER A 216 -36.70 16.97 6.52
C SER A 216 -37.49 17.86 5.55
N ASP A 217 -37.03 17.97 4.29
CA ASP A 217 -37.70 18.73 3.23
C ASP A 217 -38.76 17.91 2.44
N GLY A 218 -38.87 16.61 2.73
CA GLY A 218 -39.79 15.69 2.07
C GLY A 218 -39.24 15.04 0.79
N GLN A 219 -38.03 15.36 0.37
CA GLN A 219 -37.27 14.67 -0.68
C GLN A 219 -36.16 13.83 -0.04
N ALA A 220 -36.20 12.52 -0.25
CA ALA A 220 -35.19 11.64 0.32
C ALA A 220 -33.86 11.74 -0.43
N GLU A 221 -32.76 11.91 0.29
CA GLU A 221 -31.41 11.71 -0.24
C GLU A 221 -31.09 10.22 -0.38
N ARG A 222 -30.18 9.93 -1.31
CA ARG A 222 -29.66 8.59 -1.58
C ARG A 222 -28.28 8.44 -0.96
N ILE A 223 -28.16 7.51 -0.03
CA ILE A 223 -26.94 7.27 0.74
C ILE A 223 -26.34 5.94 0.28
N LEU A 224 -25.18 6.00 -0.35
CA LEU A 224 -24.44 4.86 -0.85
C LEU A 224 -23.35 4.47 0.15
N PHE A 225 -23.50 3.30 0.78
CA PHE A 225 -22.53 2.74 1.72
C PHE A 225 -21.60 1.78 0.97
N ALA A 226 -20.32 2.14 0.88
CA ALA A 226 -19.27 1.34 0.25
C ALA A 226 -18.42 0.65 1.32
N PHE A 227 -18.82 -0.56 1.73
CA PHE A 227 -18.25 -1.24 2.90
C PHE A 227 -16.79 -1.67 2.71
N ASN A 228 -16.38 -2.04 1.49
CA ASN A 228 -15.00 -2.47 1.23
C ASN A 228 -14.01 -1.28 1.22
N ASP A 229 -14.52 -0.07 1.06
CA ASP A 229 -13.73 1.17 0.99
C ASP A 229 -13.87 2.02 2.26
N ASP A 230 -14.67 1.60 3.22
CA ASP A 230 -14.96 2.33 4.45
C ASP A 230 -15.48 3.76 4.15
N ARG A 231 -16.33 3.90 3.12
CA ARG A 231 -16.86 5.19 2.64
C ARG A 231 -18.39 5.22 2.61
N VAL A 232 -18.94 6.41 2.84
CA VAL A 232 -20.34 6.75 2.61
C VAL A 232 -20.39 7.96 1.69
N ILE A 233 -21.23 7.88 0.66
CA ILE A 233 -21.46 8.98 -0.28
C ILE A 233 -22.95 9.35 -0.24
N VAL A 234 -23.26 10.62 -0.06
CA VAL A 234 -24.62 11.14 -0.04
C VAL A 234 -24.91 11.84 -1.36
N TYR A 235 -26.00 11.47 -2.00
CA TYR A 235 -26.49 12.06 -3.24
C TYR A 235 -27.82 12.77 -3.01
N GLY A 236 -27.92 14.00 -3.51
CA GLY A 236 -29.13 14.80 -3.52
C GLY A 236 -29.67 14.96 -4.93
N PHE A 237 -30.99 15.13 -5.05
CA PHE A 237 -31.62 15.40 -6.33
C PHE A 237 -31.80 16.92 -6.53
N ASP A 238 -31.15 17.47 -7.55
CA ASP A 238 -31.36 18.85 -7.97
C ASP A 238 -32.63 18.93 -8.83
N SER A 239 -33.68 19.55 -8.29
CA SER A 239 -34.98 19.68 -8.96
C SER A 239 -34.94 20.58 -10.21
N ASP A 240 -34.03 21.55 -10.26
CA ASP A 240 -33.90 22.49 -11.39
C ASP A 240 -33.20 21.82 -12.57
N ARG A 241 -32.11 21.10 -12.29
CA ARG A 241 -31.35 20.35 -13.31
C ARG A 241 -31.95 18.98 -13.63
N LYS A 242 -32.79 18.44 -12.73
CA LYS A 242 -33.33 17.07 -12.78
C LYS A 242 -32.23 16.01 -12.79
N GLU A 243 -31.17 16.26 -12.03
CA GLU A 243 -29.98 15.42 -11.95
C GLU A 243 -29.66 15.10 -10.49
N TRP A 244 -28.92 14.00 -10.29
CA TRP A 244 -28.40 13.65 -8.98
C TRP A 244 -26.97 14.15 -8.84
N ASP A 245 -26.67 14.86 -7.76
CA ASP A 245 -25.34 15.37 -7.45
C ASP A 245 -24.83 14.74 -6.15
N ALA A 246 -23.53 14.47 -6.08
CA ALA A 246 -22.88 14.07 -4.83
C ALA A 246 -22.77 15.28 -3.90
N LEU A 247 -23.38 15.20 -2.73
CA LEU A 247 -23.42 16.27 -1.72
C LEU A 247 -22.26 16.16 -0.72
N ASP A 248 -21.97 14.94 -0.27
CA ASP A 248 -20.92 14.69 0.72
C ASP A 248 -20.30 13.30 0.54
N MET A 249 -19.04 13.18 0.96
CA MET A 249 -18.33 11.91 1.08
C MET A 249 -17.59 11.87 2.42
N SER A 250 -17.90 10.86 3.23
CA SER A 250 -17.32 10.69 4.56
C SER A 250 -16.87 9.26 4.81
N LEU A 251 -16.06 9.07 5.85
CA LEU A 251 -15.63 7.75 6.30
C LEU A 251 -16.81 7.03 6.98
N LEU A 252 -17.01 5.76 6.61
CA LEU A 252 -17.96 4.87 7.26
C LEU A 252 -17.42 4.46 8.64
N PRO A 253 -18.13 4.73 9.74
CA PRO A 253 -17.72 4.24 11.05
C PRO A 253 -17.76 2.72 11.13
N ASN A 254 -16.71 2.11 11.71
CA ASN A 254 -16.58 0.66 11.84
C ASN A 254 -17.73 0.01 12.63
N GLU A 255 -18.43 0.78 13.47
CA GLU A 255 -19.59 0.34 14.25
C GLU A 255 -20.86 0.14 13.41
N ILE A 256 -20.86 0.61 12.16
CA ILE A 256 -21.96 0.46 11.21
C ILE A 256 -21.58 -0.67 10.24
N THR A 257 -21.94 -1.90 10.60
CA THR A 257 -21.78 -3.05 9.70
C THR A 257 -22.93 -3.14 8.69
N LYS A 258 -22.70 -3.88 7.60
CA LYS A 258 -23.72 -4.13 6.58
C LYS A 258 -24.97 -4.78 7.17
N GLU A 259 -24.81 -5.76 8.06
CA GLU A 259 -25.93 -6.46 8.70
C GLU A 259 -26.75 -5.53 9.59
N LYS A 260 -26.05 -4.66 10.35
CA LYS A 260 -26.70 -3.68 11.22
C LYS A 260 -27.50 -2.66 10.40
N LEU A 261 -26.93 -2.17 9.30
CA LEU A 261 -27.61 -1.26 8.37
C LEU A 261 -28.87 -1.90 7.77
N LEU A 262 -28.74 -3.10 7.20
CA LEU A 262 -29.86 -3.80 6.56
C LEU A 262 -30.96 -4.18 7.56
N THR A 263 -30.58 -4.57 8.77
CA THR A 263 -31.56 -4.86 9.85
C THR A 263 -32.28 -3.59 10.27
N ALA A 264 -31.57 -2.48 10.46
CA ALA A 264 -32.18 -1.20 10.80
C ALA A 264 -33.12 -0.70 9.70
N ALA A 265 -32.75 -0.86 8.43
CA ALA A 265 -33.59 -0.54 7.28
C ALA A 265 -34.88 -1.37 7.27
N LYS A 266 -34.75 -2.69 7.43
CA LYS A 266 -35.89 -3.62 7.49
C LYS A 266 -36.84 -3.33 8.65
N ASP A 267 -36.31 -3.00 9.82
CA ASP A 267 -37.09 -2.72 11.02
C ASP A 267 -37.69 -1.30 11.04
N GLY A 268 -37.42 -0.46 10.03
CA GLY A 268 -37.82 0.95 10.03
C GLY A 268 -37.15 1.77 11.14
N LYS A 269 -35.93 1.40 11.54
CA LYS A 269 -35.12 2.05 12.58
C LYS A 269 -34.04 2.98 12.03
N LEU A 270 -34.01 3.18 10.71
CA LEU A 270 -33.24 4.27 10.12
C LEU A 270 -33.88 5.60 10.50
N GLY A 271 -33.06 6.57 10.82
CA GLY A 271 -33.52 7.89 11.24
C GLY A 271 -32.36 8.85 11.36
N THR A 272 -32.71 10.12 11.47
CA THR A 272 -31.76 11.23 11.49
C THR A 272 -31.69 11.85 12.88
N ARG A 273 -30.59 12.54 13.15
CA ARG A 273 -30.41 13.33 14.37
C ARG A 273 -29.88 14.71 13.99
N PRO A 274 -30.37 15.80 14.60
CA PRO A 274 -29.82 17.13 14.36
C PRO A 274 -28.33 17.18 14.67
N LYS A 275 -27.57 17.98 13.91
CA LYS A 275 -26.16 18.27 14.23
C LYS A 275 -26.05 18.84 15.65
N ALA A 276 -25.08 18.34 16.42
CA ALA A 276 -24.84 18.81 17.78
C ALA A 276 -24.36 20.28 17.81
N TRP A 277 -23.56 20.65 16.80
CA TRP A 277 -23.10 22.00 16.56
C TRP A 277 -23.96 22.63 15.48
N ARG A 278 -24.48 23.83 15.75
CA ARG A 278 -25.22 24.62 14.78
C ARG A 278 -24.25 25.41 13.92
N ASP A 279 -24.61 25.64 12.68
CA ASP A 279 -23.89 26.55 11.79
C ASP A 279 -23.94 27.98 12.34
N LEU A 280 -22.88 28.76 12.09
CA LEU A 280 -22.80 30.15 12.52
C LEU A 280 -23.35 31.05 11.41
N THR A 281 -24.15 32.05 11.75
CA THR A 281 -24.57 33.09 10.81
C THR A 281 -23.83 34.40 11.07
N VAL A 282 -23.32 35.03 10.01
CA VAL A 282 -22.64 36.34 10.03
C VAL A 282 -23.33 37.24 9.01
N ASP A 283 -24.11 38.22 9.47
CA ASP A 283 -24.85 39.16 8.62
C ASP A 283 -25.70 38.52 7.50
N GLY A 284 -26.25 37.33 7.76
CA GLY A 284 -27.09 36.59 6.81
C GLY A 284 -26.32 35.58 5.95
N GLU A 285 -24.99 35.59 5.99
CA GLU A 285 -24.16 34.51 5.43
C GLU A 285 -24.04 33.36 6.42
N THR A 286 -24.13 32.13 5.94
CA THR A 286 -24.00 30.92 6.77
C THR A 286 -22.59 30.36 6.65
N LEU A 287 -21.93 30.20 7.79
CA LEU A 287 -20.69 29.45 7.94
C LEU A 287 -21.01 28.05 8.47
N GLU A 288 -20.84 27.06 7.62
CA GLU A 288 -21.05 25.65 7.97
C GLU A 288 -20.02 25.17 9.01
N ILE A 289 -20.50 24.59 10.11
CA ILE A 289 -19.68 24.02 11.17
C ILE A 289 -19.78 22.49 11.11
N ASN A 290 -18.81 21.87 10.45
CA ASN A 290 -18.73 20.41 10.30
C ASN A 290 -17.71 19.84 11.29
N LEU A 291 -18.14 19.67 12.56
CA LEU A 291 -17.34 19.04 13.62
C LEU A 291 -17.77 17.59 13.84
N SER A 292 -16.84 16.64 13.67
CA SER A 292 -17.03 15.23 14.03
C SER A 292 -16.56 14.98 15.47
N LYS A 293 -17.49 14.91 16.41
CA LYS A 293 -17.19 14.42 17.78
C LYS A 293 -18.39 13.74 18.42
#